data_AF-A0A1E7F0D6-F1
#
_entry.id   AF-A0A1E7F0D6-F1
#
_cell.length_a   1.000
_cell.length_b   1.000
_cell.length_c   1.000
_cell.angle_alpha   90.00
_cell.angle_beta   90.00
_cell.angle_gamma   90.00
#
_symmetry.space_group_name_H-M   'P 1'
#
loop_
_entity.id
_entity.type
_entity.pdbx_description
1 polymer ?
#
loop_
_entity_poly.entity_id
_entity_poly.type
_entity_poly.pdbx_seq_one_letter_code
_entity_poly.pdbx_strand_id
1 'polypeptide(L)'
;MTSYTDRGIQSFPLLMSLCNRISCMRSIRGKALLTEIVTVGSVWEESKLHEQSNDYVEDFCDFLALIWYYLYTCSGSRLTIGILKILWENLVGAGYMVLLDGFSKVPYCSTEGRSLMSMDVATYNAGVSARSIASRLDDQPRCPLPNNIQPYRTMSYVNTYIKLFYFPPDDALDWIKSNFKLYHQHHVLALVSSARDAKHLSKQVMDCYRGKKDANTIRI
;
A
#
# COMPACT_ATOMS: atom_id res chain seq x y z
N MET A 1 -7.54 -33.89 -17.57
CA MET A 1 -6.49 -32.94 -18.03
C MET A 1 -7.20 -31.66 -18.45
N THR A 2 -7.09 -30.58 -17.69
CA THR A 2 -7.59 -29.26 -18.12
C THR A 2 -6.79 -28.79 -19.33
N SER A 3 -7.48 -28.38 -20.39
CA SER A 3 -6.84 -27.96 -21.64
C SER A 3 -5.94 -26.75 -21.37
N TYR A 4 -4.86 -26.58 -22.13
CA TYR A 4 -4.01 -25.38 -22.06
C TYR A 4 -4.84 -24.10 -22.30
N THR A 5 -5.89 -24.18 -23.12
CA THR A 5 -6.86 -23.11 -23.33
C THR A 5 -7.61 -22.72 -22.05
N ASP A 6 -8.03 -23.69 -21.23
CA ASP A 6 -8.75 -23.41 -19.97
C ASP A 6 -7.85 -22.70 -18.94
N ARG A 7 -6.58 -23.07 -18.87
CA ARG A 7 -5.59 -22.41 -18.00
C ARG A 7 -5.28 -20.98 -18.47
N GLY A 8 -5.23 -20.75 -19.78
CA GLY A 8 -5.07 -19.42 -20.37
C GLY A 8 -6.24 -18.49 -20.02
N ILE A 9 -7.47 -18.97 -20.18
CA ILE A 9 -8.70 -18.21 -19.86
C ILE A 9 -8.76 -17.86 -18.37
N GLN A 10 -8.36 -18.77 -17.48
CA GLN A 10 -8.30 -18.51 -16.03
C GLN A 10 -7.23 -17.50 -15.62
N SER A 11 -6.15 -17.37 -16.39
CA SER A 11 -5.03 -16.48 -16.08
C SER A 11 -5.29 -15.03 -16.50
N PHE A 12 -6.16 -14.81 -17.49
CA PHE A 12 -6.40 -13.48 -18.07
C PHE A 12 -6.95 -12.45 -17.06
N PRO A 13 -7.95 -12.75 -16.22
CA PRO A 13 -8.43 -11.80 -15.21
C PRO A 13 -7.35 -11.42 -14.19
N LEU A 14 -6.48 -12.37 -13.83
CA LEU A 14 -5.37 -12.13 -12.92
C LEU A 14 -4.35 -11.19 -13.55
N LEU A 15 -3.99 -11.43 -14.82
CA LEU A 15 -3.08 -10.55 -15.57
C LEU A 15 -3.64 -9.12 -15.67
N MET A 16 -4.92 -8.99 -16.03
CA MET A 16 -5.59 -7.68 -16.11
C MET A 16 -5.59 -6.96 -14.78
N SER A 17 -5.87 -7.67 -13.68
CA SER A 17 -5.82 -7.10 -12.32
C SER A 17 -4.43 -6.57 -11.98
N LEU A 18 -3.38 -7.29 -12.34
CA LEU A 18 -2.00 -6.87 -12.09
C LEU A 18 -1.58 -5.68 -12.95
N CYS A 19 -1.88 -5.71 -14.24
CA CYS A 19 -1.62 -4.60 -15.13
C CYS A 19 -2.30 -3.33 -14.60
N ASN A 20 -3.53 -3.45 -14.10
CA ASN A 20 -4.23 -2.34 -13.49
C ASN A 20 -3.53 -1.83 -12.22
N ARG A 21 -3.12 -2.72 -11.31
CA ARG A 21 -2.40 -2.33 -10.08
C ARG A 21 -1.06 -1.65 -10.37
N ILE A 22 -0.26 -2.20 -11.30
CA ILE A 22 1.02 -1.62 -11.73
C ILE A 22 0.79 -0.25 -12.37
N SER A 23 -0.25 -0.12 -13.20
CA SER A 23 -0.60 1.15 -13.83
C SER A 23 -1.01 2.18 -12.79
N CYS A 24 -1.85 1.81 -11.83
CA CYS A 24 -2.26 2.69 -10.73
C CYS A 24 -1.07 3.13 -9.89
N MET A 25 -0.16 2.22 -9.49
CA MET A 25 1.07 2.57 -8.76
C MET A 25 1.94 3.58 -9.52
N ARG A 26 2.02 3.46 -10.85
CA ARG A 26 2.75 4.42 -11.69
C ARG A 26 2.02 5.76 -11.78
N SER A 27 0.71 5.76 -11.98
CA SER A 27 -0.11 6.97 -12.07
C SER A 27 -0.07 7.80 -10.79
N ILE A 28 0.02 7.17 -9.62
CA ILE A 28 0.11 7.86 -8.33
C ILE A 28 1.53 8.35 -7.98
N ARG A 29 2.45 8.40 -8.95
CA ARG A 29 3.88 8.75 -8.72
C ARG A 29 4.55 7.86 -7.66
N GLY A 30 4.20 6.57 -7.58
CA GLY A 30 4.61 5.70 -6.48
C GLY A 30 6.12 5.63 -6.21
N LYS A 31 6.97 5.77 -7.24
CA LYS A 31 8.44 5.84 -7.06
C LYS A 31 8.87 7.13 -6.34
N ALA A 32 8.26 8.26 -6.66
CA ALA A 32 8.56 9.54 -6.01
C ALA A 32 8.15 9.49 -4.54
N LEU A 33 6.91 9.05 -4.26
CA LEU A 33 6.41 8.90 -2.89
C LEU A 33 7.26 7.94 -2.05
N LEU A 34 7.65 6.80 -2.61
CA LEU A 34 8.59 5.88 -1.96
C LEU A 34 9.93 6.55 -1.65
N THR A 35 10.44 7.37 -2.57
CA THR A 35 11.69 8.11 -2.36
C THR A 35 11.52 9.10 -1.23
N GLU A 36 10.43 9.89 -1.22
CA GLU A 36 10.10 10.85 -0.16
C GLU A 36 10.09 10.16 1.21
N ILE A 37 9.35 9.05 1.36
CA ILE A 37 9.29 8.25 2.60
C ILE A 37 10.69 7.84 3.09
N VAL A 38 11.54 7.32 2.19
CA VAL A 38 12.88 6.87 2.56
C VAL A 38 13.80 8.05 2.89
N THR A 39 13.66 9.17 2.18
CA THR A 39 14.51 10.37 2.36
C THR A 39 14.14 11.22 3.57
N VAL A 40 12.94 11.07 4.13
CA VAL A 40 12.57 11.63 5.45
C VAL A 40 13.59 11.23 6.53
N GLY A 41 14.25 10.07 6.38
CA GLY A 41 15.53 9.80 7.01
C GLY A 41 15.47 9.71 8.53
N SER A 42 16.18 10.61 9.22
CA SER A 42 16.38 10.57 10.68
C SER A 42 15.08 10.67 11.48
N VAL A 43 14.01 11.21 10.90
CA VAL A 43 12.70 11.33 11.57
C VAL A 43 12.16 9.95 11.99
N TRP A 44 12.49 8.88 11.26
CA TRP A 44 12.12 7.53 11.64
C TRP A 44 12.86 7.01 12.88
N GLU A 45 14.02 7.59 13.20
CA GLU A 45 14.90 7.17 14.29
C GLU A 45 14.72 8.04 15.54
N GLU A 46 14.10 9.21 15.39
CA GLU A 46 13.85 10.14 16.49
C GLU A 46 13.03 9.50 17.61
N SER A 47 13.35 9.84 18.85
CA SER A 47 12.57 9.47 20.04
C SER A 47 11.56 10.57 20.43
N LYS A 48 11.16 11.39 19.46
CA LYS A 48 10.21 12.49 19.67
C LYS A 48 8.86 12.08 19.10
N LEU A 49 7.80 12.27 19.89
CA LEU A 49 6.45 12.11 19.40
C LEU A 49 6.10 13.30 18.49
N HIS A 50 5.67 13.01 17.28
CA HIS A 50 5.18 13.99 16.33
C HIS A 50 3.66 14.16 16.51
N GLU A 51 3.18 15.40 16.41
CA GLU A 51 1.75 15.73 16.53
C GLU A 51 1.03 15.67 15.17
N GLN A 52 1.79 15.70 14.07
CA GLN A 52 1.30 15.74 12.70
C GLN A 52 2.03 14.70 11.85
N SER A 53 1.35 14.18 10.83
CA SER A 53 1.97 13.33 9.81
C SER A 53 3.05 14.08 9.04
N ASN A 54 3.90 13.33 8.36
CA ASN A 54 4.89 13.91 7.46
C ASN A 54 4.23 14.64 6.28
N ASP A 55 4.83 15.75 5.86
CA ASP A 55 4.32 16.63 4.79
C ASP A 55 4.03 15.88 3.47
N TYR A 56 4.86 14.88 3.14
CA TYR A 56 4.68 14.08 1.92
C TYR A 56 3.30 13.42 1.84
N VAL A 57 2.65 13.13 2.98
CA VAL A 57 1.34 12.49 3.02
C VAL A 57 0.25 13.47 2.57
N GLU A 58 0.31 14.71 3.05
CA GLU A 58 -0.63 15.76 2.69
C GLU A 58 -0.50 16.12 1.21
N ASP A 59 0.74 16.32 0.74
CA ASP A 59 1.08 16.55 -0.66
C ASP A 59 0.57 15.41 -1.57
N PHE A 60 0.68 14.18 -1.10
CA PHE A 60 0.18 13.02 -1.82
C PHE A 60 -1.35 12.99 -1.89
N CYS A 61 -2.04 13.35 -0.80
CA CYS A 61 -3.50 13.47 -0.79
C CYS A 61 -3.99 14.60 -1.70
N ASP A 62 -3.30 15.74 -1.76
CA ASP A 62 -3.59 16.81 -2.73
C ASP A 62 -3.44 16.33 -4.17
N PHE A 63 -2.35 15.62 -4.45
CA PHE A 63 -2.13 15.04 -5.77
C PHE A 63 -3.23 14.03 -6.17
N LEU A 64 -3.70 13.20 -5.24
CA LEU A 64 -4.80 12.28 -5.49
C LEU A 64 -6.14 12.99 -5.74
N ALA A 65 -6.42 14.09 -5.04
CA ALA A 65 -7.61 14.91 -5.31
C ALA A 65 -7.58 15.48 -6.74
N LEU A 66 -6.41 15.94 -7.21
CA LEU A 66 -6.23 16.37 -8.60
C LEU A 66 -6.43 15.21 -9.59
N ILE A 67 -5.89 14.02 -9.32
CA ILE A 67 -6.13 12.85 -10.17
C ILE A 67 -7.62 12.55 -10.27
N TRP A 68 -8.35 12.55 -9.16
CA TRP A 68 -9.81 12.32 -9.17
C TRP A 68 -10.53 13.34 -10.05
N TYR A 69 -10.20 14.61 -9.88
CA TYR A 69 -10.74 15.69 -10.70
C TYR A 69 -10.47 15.47 -12.20
N TYR A 70 -9.22 15.18 -12.58
CA TYR A 70 -8.84 14.97 -13.98
C TYR A 70 -9.47 13.71 -14.60
N LEU A 71 -9.61 12.62 -13.83
CA LEU A 71 -10.30 11.42 -14.29
C LEU A 71 -11.75 11.73 -14.66
N TYR A 72 -12.41 12.61 -13.91
CA TYR A 72 -13.77 13.04 -14.18
C TYR A 72 -13.87 14.04 -15.35
N THR A 73 -12.97 15.03 -15.41
CA THR A 73 -13.09 16.17 -16.35
C THR A 73 -12.40 15.98 -17.69
N CYS A 74 -11.26 15.31 -17.75
CA CYS A 74 -10.41 15.21 -18.96
C CYS A 74 -10.61 13.94 -19.78
N SER A 75 -11.50 13.04 -19.34
CA SER A 75 -11.88 11.90 -20.15
C SER A 75 -12.75 12.41 -21.32
N GLY A 76 -12.20 12.45 -22.54
CA GLY A 76 -12.84 12.98 -23.75
C GLY A 76 -14.25 12.42 -24.06
N SER A 77 -14.60 11.31 -23.41
CA SER A 77 -15.96 10.93 -23.05
C SER A 77 -16.02 10.74 -21.53
N ARG A 78 -16.89 11.46 -20.81
CA ARG A 78 -17.00 11.38 -19.34
C ARG A 78 -17.03 9.91 -18.90
N LEU A 79 -16.05 9.47 -18.12
CA LEU A 79 -16.04 8.11 -17.57
C LEU A 79 -17.33 7.87 -16.79
N THR A 80 -17.89 6.67 -16.94
CA THR A 80 -19.05 6.29 -16.13
C THR A 80 -18.65 6.23 -14.66
N ILE A 81 -19.60 6.51 -13.76
CA ILE A 81 -19.37 6.51 -12.32
C ILE A 81 -18.82 5.15 -11.84
N GLY A 82 -19.25 4.04 -12.46
CA GLY A 82 -18.73 2.71 -12.16
C GLY A 82 -17.24 2.55 -12.49
N ILE A 83 -16.78 3.08 -13.63
CA ILE A 83 -15.37 3.03 -14.00
C ILE A 83 -14.55 3.94 -13.06
N LEU A 84 -15.03 5.15 -12.77
CA LEU A 84 -14.38 6.06 -11.82
C LEU A 84 -14.20 5.43 -10.45
N LYS A 85 -15.24 4.75 -9.94
CA LYS A 85 -15.19 4.02 -8.68
C LYS A 85 -14.09 2.96 -8.69
N ILE A 86 -14.07 2.10 -9.71
CA ILE A 86 -13.07 1.02 -9.82
C ILE A 86 -11.66 1.61 -9.91
N LEU A 87 -11.46 2.65 -10.71
CA LEU A 87 -10.15 3.32 -10.83
C LEU A 87 -9.72 3.88 -9.48
N TRP A 88 -10.61 4.58 -8.79
CA TRP A 88 -10.30 5.16 -7.48
C TRP A 88 -9.99 4.10 -6.42
N GLU A 89 -10.74 2.99 -6.37
CA GLU A 89 -10.43 1.85 -5.48
C GLU A 89 -9.02 1.30 -5.72
N ASN A 90 -8.59 1.22 -7.00
CA ASN A 90 -7.26 0.74 -7.33
C ASN A 90 -6.17 1.77 -7.03
N LEU A 91 -6.42 3.07 -7.25
CA LEU A 91 -5.50 4.15 -6.89
C LEU A 91 -5.31 4.23 -5.38
N VAL A 92 -6.40 4.21 -4.61
CA VAL A 92 -6.36 4.22 -3.14
C VAL A 92 -5.63 2.99 -2.60
N GLY A 93 -5.95 1.80 -3.13
CA GLY A 93 -5.25 0.56 -2.76
C GLY A 93 -3.77 0.58 -3.13
N ALA A 94 -3.41 1.19 -4.27
CA ALA A 94 -2.01 1.38 -4.67
C ALA A 94 -1.27 2.32 -3.72
N GLY A 95 -1.89 3.39 -3.21
CA GLY A 95 -1.27 4.26 -2.22
C GLY A 95 -0.92 3.52 -0.93
N TYR A 96 -1.81 2.66 -0.42
CA TYR A 96 -1.49 1.79 0.72
C TYR A 96 -0.31 0.84 0.45
N MET A 97 -0.21 0.29 -0.77
CA MET A 97 0.93 -0.54 -1.15
C MET A 97 2.23 0.26 -1.20
N VAL A 98 2.20 1.48 -1.74
CA VAL A 98 3.39 2.34 -1.81
C VAL A 98 3.85 2.79 -0.41
N LEU A 99 2.92 3.15 0.49
CA LEU A 99 3.24 3.46 1.88
C LEU A 99 3.96 2.30 2.56
N LEU A 100 3.40 1.09 2.44
CA LEU A 100 4.02 -0.12 2.99
C LEU A 100 5.38 -0.43 2.33
N ASP A 101 5.48 -0.27 1.01
CA ASP A 101 6.75 -0.41 0.28
C ASP A 101 7.81 0.58 0.78
N GLY A 102 7.43 1.81 1.10
CA GLY A 102 8.31 2.82 1.68
C GLY A 102 8.74 2.43 3.09
N PHE A 103 7.79 2.13 3.98
CA PHE A 103 8.07 1.76 5.36
C PHE A 103 8.94 0.51 5.48
N SER A 104 8.74 -0.49 4.63
CA SER A 104 9.58 -1.71 4.61
C SER A 104 11.03 -1.44 4.17
N LYS A 105 11.33 -0.29 3.57
CA LYS A 105 12.68 0.12 3.17
C LYS A 105 13.36 1.01 4.20
N VAL A 106 12.65 1.41 5.26
CA VAL A 106 13.23 2.14 6.39
C VAL A 106 14.10 1.16 7.19
N PRO A 107 15.43 1.38 7.28
CA PRO A 107 16.36 0.39 7.84
C PRO A 107 16.21 0.22 9.36
N TYR A 108 15.99 1.33 10.05
CA TYR A 108 15.72 1.37 11.48
C TYR A 108 14.58 2.35 11.73
N CYS A 109 13.66 1.98 12.63
CA CYS A 109 12.53 2.80 13.00
C CYS A 109 12.33 2.68 14.51
N SER A 110 12.25 3.81 15.22
CA SER A 110 11.99 3.87 16.64
C SER A 110 10.52 3.53 16.93
N THR A 111 10.15 3.46 18.22
CA THR A 111 8.73 3.30 18.59
C THR A 111 7.93 4.52 18.19
N GLU A 112 8.50 5.70 18.39
CA GLU A 112 7.92 6.99 18.02
C GLU A 112 7.83 7.11 16.49
N GLY A 113 8.84 6.68 15.75
CA GLY A 113 8.83 6.63 14.28
C GLY A 113 7.75 5.68 13.74
N ARG A 114 7.53 4.52 14.38
CA ARG A 114 6.42 3.62 14.01
C ARG A 114 5.05 4.21 14.35
N SER A 115 4.96 4.99 15.42
CA SER A 115 3.76 5.77 15.74
C SER A 115 3.50 6.80 14.63
N LEU A 116 4.54 7.50 14.18
CA LEU A 116 4.47 8.44 13.06
C LEU A 116 4.06 7.73 11.75
N MET A 117 4.60 6.54 11.43
CA MET A 117 4.12 5.75 10.29
C MET A 117 2.61 5.45 10.39
N SER A 118 2.12 5.13 11.58
CA SER A 118 0.69 4.87 11.79
C SER A 118 -0.15 6.14 11.61
N MET A 119 0.38 7.30 12.01
CA MET A 119 -0.23 8.60 11.79
C MET A 119 -0.27 8.96 10.31
N ASP A 120 0.83 8.74 9.56
CA ASP A 120 0.87 8.92 8.10
C ASP A 120 -0.20 8.09 7.39
N VAL A 121 -0.39 6.82 7.78
CA VAL A 121 -1.44 5.97 7.23
C VAL A 121 -2.84 6.48 7.60
N ALA A 122 -3.03 6.96 8.82
CA ALA A 122 -4.30 7.52 9.28
C ALA A 122 -4.66 8.80 8.51
N THR A 123 -3.71 9.71 8.35
CA THR A 123 -3.84 10.93 7.53
C THR A 123 -4.17 10.56 6.09
N TYR A 124 -3.43 9.63 5.48
CA TYR A 124 -3.72 9.16 4.13
C TYR A 124 -5.15 8.62 4.00
N ASN A 125 -5.58 7.75 4.93
CA ASN A 125 -6.93 7.18 4.93
C ASN A 125 -8.01 8.26 5.06
N ALA A 126 -7.78 9.28 5.90
CA ALA A 126 -8.67 10.43 6.02
C ALA A 126 -8.67 11.28 4.75
N GLY A 127 -7.51 11.54 4.15
CA GLY A 127 -7.31 12.39 2.98
C GLY A 127 -7.93 11.83 1.70
N VAL A 128 -8.02 10.51 1.56
CA VAL A 128 -8.70 9.85 0.41
C VAL A 128 -10.21 9.67 0.61
N SER A 129 -10.75 10.11 1.75
CA SER A 129 -12.20 10.05 2.01
C SER A 129 -12.97 11.03 1.13
N ALA A 130 -14.22 10.70 0.80
CA ALA A 130 -15.08 11.54 -0.01
C ALA A 130 -15.20 12.99 0.52
N ARG A 131 -15.22 13.17 1.85
CA ARG A 131 -15.28 14.49 2.49
C ARG A 131 -14.00 15.29 2.25
N SER A 132 -12.84 14.67 2.42
CA SER A 132 -11.56 15.34 2.23
C SER A 132 -11.33 15.68 0.76
N ILE A 133 -11.70 14.78 -0.16
CA ILE A 133 -11.68 15.07 -1.59
C ILE A 133 -12.62 16.22 -1.94
N ALA A 134 -13.82 16.27 -1.35
CA ALA A 134 -14.73 17.41 -1.53
C ALA A 134 -14.06 18.72 -1.09
N SER A 135 -13.53 18.77 0.14
CA SER A 135 -12.90 19.96 0.71
C SER A 135 -11.71 20.45 -0.11
N ARG A 136 -10.88 19.55 -0.65
CA ARG A 136 -9.74 19.92 -1.51
C ARG A 136 -10.18 20.40 -2.90
N LEU A 137 -11.42 20.13 -3.30
CA LEU A 137 -12.01 20.48 -4.58
C LEU A 137 -13.18 21.46 -4.43
N ASP A 138 -13.27 22.22 -3.32
CA ASP A 138 -14.41 23.09 -3.00
C ASP A 138 -14.74 24.10 -4.13
N ASP A 139 -13.75 24.52 -4.92
CA ASP A 139 -13.94 25.39 -6.09
C ASP A 139 -14.56 24.67 -7.32
N GLN A 140 -14.82 23.36 -7.24
CA GLN A 140 -15.25 22.50 -8.35
C GLN A 140 -16.53 21.69 -8.02
N PRO A 141 -17.69 22.36 -7.77
CA PRO A 141 -18.89 21.74 -7.19
C PRO A 141 -19.60 20.69 -8.06
N ARG A 142 -19.13 20.43 -9.29
CA ARG A 142 -19.72 19.47 -10.23
C ARG A 142 -19.01 18.11 -10.25
N CYS A 143 -17.91 17.95 -9.51
CA CYS A 143 -17.20 16.67 -9.46
C CYS A 143 -17.95 15.68 -8.55
N PRO A 144 -18.28 14.46 -9.02
CA PRO A 144 -18.87 13.45 -8.16
C PRO A 144 -17.89 13.09 -7.04
N LEU A 145 -18.42 12.73 -5.87
CA LEU A 145 -17.58 12.30 -4.75
C LEU A 145 -17.29 10.80 -4.81
N PRO A 146 -16.07 10.36 -4.46
CA PRO A 146 -15.72 8.95 -4.43
C PRO A 146 -16.31 8.26 -3.20
N ASN A 147 -17.60 7.91 -3.27
CA ASN A 147 -18.33 7.26 -2.18
C ASN A 147 -18.34 5.73 -2.30
N ASN A 148 -18.43 5.05 -1.15
CA ASN A 148 -18.61 3.60 -1.04
C ASN A 148 -17.53 2.80 -1.82
N ILE A 149 -16.27 3.15 -1.59
CA ILE A 149 -15.11 2.48 -2.21
C ILE A 149 -14.67 1.30 -1.34
N GLN A 150 -14.23 0.23 -1.99
CA GLN A 150 -13.66 -0.97 -1.37
C GLN A 150 -12.28 -1.26 -1.99
N PRO A 151 -11.23 -0.52 -1.58
CA PRO A 151 -9.89 -0.72 -2.14
C PRO A 151 -9.35 -2.11 -1.77
N TYR A 152 -8.55 -2.69 -2.66
CA TYR A 152 -7.99 -4.04 -2.47
C TYR A 152 -6.98 -4.13 -1.31
N ARG A 153 -6.51 -2.97 -0.82
CA ARG A 153 -5.74 -2.79 0.41
C ARG A 153 -6.31 -1.63 1.19
N THR A 154 -6.20 -1.70 2.50
CA THR A 154 -6.80 -0.74 3.43
C THR A 154 -5.78 -0.29 4.46
N MET A 155 -6.14 0.72 5.26
CA MET A 155 -5.36 1.12 6.43
C MET A 155 -5.00 -0.07 7.33
N SER A 156 -5.93 -1.00 7.55
CA SER A 156 -5.70 -2.20 8.38
C SER A 156 -4.53 -3.03 7.87
N TYR A 157 -4.39 -3.18 6.54
CA TYR A 157 -3.29 -3.93 5.94
C TYR A 157 -1.92 -3.36 6.31
N VAL A 158 -1.74 -2.04 6.23
CA VAL A 158 -0.48 -1.38 6.57
C VAL A 158 -0.27 -1.34 8.09
N ASN A 159 -1.33 -1.04 8.86
CA ASN A 159 -1.23 -0.97 10.31
C ASN A 159 -0.93 -2.34 10.94
N THR A 160 -1.46 -3.44 10.40
CA THR A 160 -1.10 -4.78 10.86
C THR A 160 0.38 -5.04 10.65
N TYR A 161 0.95 -4.62 9.52
CA TYR A 161 2.39 -4.71 9.30
C TYR A 161 3.19 -3.91 10.33
N ILE A 162 2.85 -2.64 10.56
CA ILE A 162 3.53 -1.78 11.53
C ILE A 162 3.45 -2.38 12.94
N LYS A 163 2.31 -2.98 13.29
CA LYS A 163 2.09 -3.61 14.59
C LYS A 163 3.02 -4.81 14.85
N LEU A 164 3.48 -5.51 13.82
CA LEU A 164 4.34 -6.70 13.98
C LEU A 164 5.67 -6.38 14.64
N PHE A 165 6.18 -5.16 14.50
CA PHE A 165 7.40 -4.73 15.17
C PHE A 165 7.28 -4.62 16.70
N TYR A 166 6.06 -4.65 17.24
CA TYR A 166 5.83 -4.65 18.69
C TYR A 166 5.66 -6.05 19.29
N PHE A 167 5.55 -7.08 18.45
CA PHE A 167 5.42 -8.45 18.93
C PHE A 167 6.79 -9.06 19.27
N PRO A 168 6.84 -9.99 20.24
CA PRO A 168 8.00 -10.84 20.42
C PRO A 168 8.38 -11.58 19.11
N PRO A 169 9.67 -11.88 18.88
CA PRO A 169 10.12 -12.52 17.65
C PRO A 169 9.41 -13.84 17.30
N ASP A 170 9.08 -14.65 18.30
CA ASP A 170 8.40 -15.94 18.10
C ASP A 170 6.95 -15.75 17.62
N ASP A 171 6.21 -14.85 18.28
CA ASP A 171 4.83 -14.52 17.91
C ASP A 171 4.77 -13.89 16.50
N ALA A 172 5.71 -12.99 16.20
CA ALA A 172 5.82 -12.36 14.89
C ALA A 172 6.12 -13.41 13.80
N LEU A 173 7.01 -14.37 14.08
CA LEU A 173 7.35 -15.43 13.15
C LEU A 173 6.17 -16.37 12.87
N ASP A 174 5.40 -16.75 13.88
CA ASP A 174 4.23 -17.60 13.72
C ASP A 174 3.11 -16.89 12.95
N TRP A 175 2.95 -15.59 13.19
CA TRP A 175 2.08 -14.76 12.37
C TRP A 175 2.56 -14.73 10.91
N ILE A 176 3.85 -14.53 10.67
CA ILE A 176 4.45 -14.50 9.32
C ILE A 176 4.18 -15.82 8.58
N LYS A 177 4.44 -16.98 9.22
CA LYS A 177 4.17 -18.31 8.61
C LYS A 177 2.72 -18.46 8.14
N SER A 178 1.79 -17.82 8.85
CA SER A 178 0.36 -17.86 8.54
C SER A 178 -0.07 -16.84 7.48
N ASN A 179 0.64 -15.71 7.34
CA ASN A 179 0.19 -14.54 6.58
C ASN A 179 1.12 -14.07 5.45
N PHE A 180 2.30 -14.68 5.28
CA PHE A 180 3.33 -14.22 4.32
C PHE A 180 2.85 -14.07 2.87
N LYS A 181 1.80 -14.80 2.46
CA LYS A 181 1.20 -14.72 1.12
C LYS A 181 0.45 -13.41 0.87
N LEU A 182 0.05 -12.70 1.92
CA LEU A 182 -0.68 -11.44 1.82
C LEU A 182 0.24 -10.25 1.56
N TYR A 183 1.56 -10.42 1.71
CA TYR A 183 2.57 -9.37 1.65
C TYR A 183 3.63 -9.68 0.60
N HIS A 184 4.31 -8.65 0.10
CA HIS A 184 5.45 -8.85 -0.77
C HIS A 184 6.60 -9.46 0.01
N GLN A 185 7.42 -10.26 -0.67
CA GLN A 185 8.53 -10.97 -0.02
C GLN A 185 9.48 -10.00 0.70
N HIS A 186 9.77 -8.84 0.11
CA HIS A 186 10.62 -7.83 0.76
C HIS A 186 9.97 -7.20 1.99
N HIS A 187 8.64 -7.05 2.04
CA HIS A 187 7.95 -6.60 3.25
C HIS A 187 8.23 -7.56 4.41
N VAL A 188 8.03 -8.86 4.16
CA VAL A 188 8.18 -9.90 5.18
C VAL A 188 9.64 -10.03 5.63
N LEU A 189 10.59 -9.93 4.71
CA LEU A 189 12.02 -9.96 5.04
C LEU A 189 12.42 -8.75 5.91
N ALA A 190 11.84 -7.57 5.67
CA ALA A 190 12.11 -6.38 6.47
C ALA A 190 11.61 -6.51 7.93
N LEU A 191 10.58 -7.32 8.20
CA LEU A 191 10.10 -7.58 9.57
C LEU A 191 11.13 -8.32 10.41
N VAL A 192 11.99 -9.14 9.78
CA VAL A 192 12.96 -9.99 10.47
C VAL A 192 14.39 -9.47 10.36
N SER A 193 14.64 -8.42 9.57
CA SER A 193 15.99 -7.90 9.32
C SER A 193 16.61 -7.16 10.50
N SER A 194 15.80 -6.61 11.40
CA SER A 194 16.24 -5.89 12.60
C SER A 194 16.39 -6.78 13.84
N ALA A 195 16.03 -8.06 13.76
CA ALA A 195 16.12 -9.00 14.87
C ALA A 195 17.57 -9.48 15.11
N ARG A 196 17.92 -9.79 16.37
CA ARG A 196 19.27 -10.30 16.74
C ARG A 196 19.68 -11.55 15.94
N ASP A 197 18.71 -12.41 15.62
CA ASP A 197 18.90 -13.64 14.84
C ASP A 197 18.45 -13.49 13.37
N ALA A 198 18.59 -12.29 12.79
CA ALA A 198 18.10 -11.96 11.45
C ALA A 198 18.49 -12.96 10.37
N LYS A 199 19.71 -13.52 10.40
CA LYS A 199 20.17 -14.52 9.41
C LYS A 199 19.34 -15.82 9.47
N HIS A 200 19.07 -16.30 10.68
CA HIS A 200 18.30 -17.53 10.89
C HIS A 200 16.82 -17.32 10.55
N LEU A 201 16.24 -16.20 11.00
CA LEU A 201 14.84 -15.86 10.73
C LEU A 201 14.59 -15.60 9.24
N SER A 202 15.49 -14.88 8.57
CA SER A 202 15.41 -14.67 7.12
C SER A 202 15.43 -15.99 6.36
N LYS A 203 16.26 -16.95 6.77
CA LYS A 203 16.27 -18.29 6.18
C LYS A 203 14.93 -19.00 6.34
N GLN A 204 14.35 -18.98 7.54
CA GLN A 204 13.04 -19.58 7.81
C GLN A 204 11.93 -18.95 6.94
N VAL A 205 11.92 -17.61 6.82
CA VAL A 205 10.99 -16.90 5.93
C VAL A 205 11.18 -17.34 4.48
N MET A 206 12.43 -17.40 4.00
CA MET A 206 12.73 -17.87 2.64
C MET A 206 12.29 -19.32 2.40
N ASP A 207 12.42 -20.18 3.40
CA ASP A 207 11.96 -21.57 3.33
C ASP A 207 10.43 -21.65 3.21
N CYS A 208 9.66 -20.75 3.85
CA CYS A 208 8.22 -20.62 3.63
C CYS A 208 7.87 -20.34 2.15
N TYR A 209 8.66 -19.51 1.47
CA TYR A 209 8.46 -19.20 0.05
C TYR A 209 8.97 -20.30 -0.90
N ARG A 210 10.01 -21.04 -0.53
CA ARG A 210 10.58 -22.15 -1.32
C ARG A 210 9.73 -23.42 -1.25
N GLY A 211 9.11 -23.70 -0.10
CA GLY A 211 8.36 -24.93 0.16
C GLY A 211 7.05 -25.10 -0.59
N LYS A 212 6.54 -24.08 -1.32
CA LYS A 212 5.25 -24.16 -2.02
C LYS A 212 5.31 -23.65 -3.47
N LYS A 213 5.16 -24.60 -4.42
CA LYS A 213 4.86 -24.36 -5.84
C LYS A 213 3.35 -24.13 -6.03
N ASP A 214 2.78 -23.09 -5.42
CA ASP A 214 1.38 -22.74 -5.69
C ASP A 214 1.32 -21.86 -6.95
N ALA A 215 0.89 -22.45 -8.07
CA ALA A 215 0.81 -21.81 -9.38
C ALA A 215 -0.27 -20.71 -9.52
N ASN A 216 -1.02 -20.41 -8.45
CA ASN A 216 -2.23 -19.56 -8.50
C ASN A 216 -2.11 -18.21 -7.78
N THR A 217 -0.96 -17.85 -7.22
CA THR A 217 -0.80 -16.54 -6.56
C THR A 217 0.18 -15.73 -7.37
N ILE A 218 -0.33 -14.75 -8.13
CA ILE A 218 0.58 -13.83 -8.81
C ILE A 218 1.16 -12.89 -7.77
N ARG A 219 2.47 -13.05 -7.58
CA ARG A 219 3.32 -12.25 -6.72
C ARG A 219 3.72 -11.02 -7.52
N ILE A 220 3.13 -9.88 -7.20
CA ILE A 220 3.94 -8.65 -7.10
C ILE A 220 4.43 -8.65 -5.66
#